data_AF-A0A521CVR2-F1
#
_entry.id   AF-A0A521CVR2-F1
#
_cell.length_a   1.000
_cell.length_b   1.000
_cell.length_c   1.000
_cell.angle_alpha   90.00
_cell.angle_beta   90.00
_cell.angle_gamma   90.00
#
_symmetry.space_group_name_H-M   'P 1'
#
loop_
_entity.id
_entity.type
_entity.pdbx_description
1 polymer ?
#
loop_
_entity_poly.entity_id
_entity_poly.type
_entity_poly.pdbx_seq_one_letter_code
_entity_poly.pdbx_strand_id
1 'polypeptide(L)'
;MKITLALILFSFYTVNAQQKPVETIYFEFDKYDLTEKQISVVSNFIKNIDTSKVESIQIYGYCDDRGNDEYNFRLSNNRANTIQNLLVKKGFNQSKIVILEGKGRVVVKTDTVENLYETRLRNRRVDLIVVKKNSFGKGVYTSFKDNLKVGDKIYLESILFDIGSAKLTSNSKKELDKIALILQKHRSLNFEIRGHVCCTPEIYSDGIDRDTKERRLSWNRAKTVFHYLISKKVSKSRMTYIGCGNRYPLGKGDNYDRRVEFVITKI
;
A
#
# COMPACT_ATOMS: atom_id res chain seq x y z
N MET A 1 4.94 -8.73 -64.05
CA MET A 1 4.49 -8.86 -62.65
C MET A 1 5.71 -8.92 -61.73
N LYS A 2 6.00 -7.84 -61.00
CA LYS A 2 7.00 -7.83 -59.92
C LYS A 2 6.23 -7.90 -58.61
N ILE A 3 6.38 -8.99 -57.86
CA ILE A 3 5.75 -9.17 -56.54
C ILE A 3 6.74 -8.65 -55.51
N THR A 4 6.46 -7.49 -54.94
CA THR A 4 7.27 -6.89 -53.87
C THR A 4 6.87 -7.52 -52.55
N LEU A 5 7.79 -8.25 -51.93
CA LEU A 5 7.66 -8.91 -50.63
C LEU A 5 7.73 -7.85 -49.52
N ALA A 6 6.61 -7.56 -48.85
CA ALA A 6 6.58 -6.69 -47.68
C ALA A 6 6.87 -7.51 -46.41
N LEU A 7 8.10 -7.41 -45.91
CA LEU A 7 8.53 -7.93 -44.60
C LEU A 7 7.90 -7.06 -43.50
N ILE A 8 6.84 -7.57 -42.87
CA ILE A 8 6.29 -6.98 -41.64
C ILE A 8 7.18 -7.43 -40.47
N LEU A 9 8.12 -6.58 -40.10
CA LEU A 9 8.89 -6.67 -38.85
C LEU A 9 7.94 -6.40 -37.67
N PHE A 10 7.37 -7.47 -37.12
CA PHE A 10 6.63 -7.41 -35.86
C PHE A 10 7.65 -7.25 -34.71
N SER A 11 7.90 -6.01 -34.29
CA SER A 11 8.69 -5.74 -33.09
C SER A 11 7.88 -6.18 -31.87
N PHE A 12 8.24 -7.35 -31.32
CA PHE A 12 7.78 -7.76 -30.00
C PHE A 12 8.36 -6.79 -28.96
N TYR A 13 7.57 -5.78 -28.59
CA TYR A 13 7.81 -5.02 -27.38
C TYR A 13 7.57 -5.95 -26.18
N THR A 14 8.64 -6.54 -25.66
CA THR A 14 8.61 -7.21 -24.37
C THR A 14 8.41 -6.14 -23.29
N VAL A 15 7.16 -5.97 -22.88
CA VAL A 15 6.84 -5.22 -21.66
C VAL A 15 7.41 -6.02 -20.48
N ASN A 16 8.62 -5.69 -20.07
CA ASN A 16 9.15 -6.14 -18.79
C ASN A 16 8.37 -5.43 -17.68
N ALA A 17 7.26 -6.02 -17.26
CA ALA A 17 6.63 -5.69 -15.98
C ALA A 17 7.62 -6.13 -14.89
N GLN A 18 8.42 -5.20 -14.38
CA GLN A 18 9.38 -5.50 -13.32
C GLN A 18 8.60 -5.86 -12.06
N GLN A 19 8.41 -7.17 -11.83
CA GLN A 19 7.79 -7.69 -10.63
C GLN A 19 8.56 -7.17 -9.42
N LYS A 20 7.83 -6.67 -8.41
CA LYS A 20 8.42 -6.24 -7.14
C LYS A 20 9.22 -7.43 -6.60
N PRO A 21 10.45 -7.25 -6.09
CA PRO A 21 11.15 -8.34 -5.45
C PRO A 21 10.34 -8.76 -4.22
N VAL A 22 9.68 -9.91 -4.33
CA VAL A 22 8.93 -10.56 -3.27
C VAL A 22 9.78 -11.72 -2.79
N GLU A 23 10.17 -11.69 -1.52
CA GLU A 23 10.71 -12.88 -0.85
C GLU A 23 9.58 -13.54 -0.07
N THR A 24 9.37 -14.83 -0.25
CA THR A 24 8.27 -15.56 0.40
C THR A 24 8.82 -16.54 1.43
N ILE A 25 8.31 -16.45 2.66
CA ILE A 25 8.69 -17.28 3.79
C ILE A 25 7.52 -18.18 4.14
N TYR A 26 7.77 -19.49 4.26
CA TYR A 26 6.72 -20.47 4.50
C TYR A 26 6.63 -20.90 5.96
N PHE A 27 5.44 -21.30 6.37
CA PHE A 27 5.14 -21.74 7.73
C PHE A 27 4.46 -23.10 7.74
N GLU A 28 4.73 -23.86 8.80
CA GLU A 28 4.01 -25.09 9.07
C GLU A 28 2.55 -24.82 9.45
N PHE A 29 1.74 -25.89 9.39
CA PHE A 29 0.33 -25.81 9.78
C PHE A 29 0.18 -25.34 11.23
N ASP A 30 -0.72 -24.37 11.46
CA ASP A 30 -0.99 -23.78 12.78
C ASP A 30 0.27 -23.30 13.53
N LYS A 31 1.28 -22.84 12.78
CA LYS A 31 2.51 -22.30 13.38
C LYS A 31 2.84 -20.92 12.85
N TYR A 32 3.45 -20.13 13.72
CA TYR A 32 4.09 -18.85 13.42
C TYR A 32 5.56 -18.82 13.83
N ASP A 33 6.12 -19.93 14.30
CA ASP A 33 7.56 -20.12 14.47
C ASP A 33 8.19 -20.53 13.13
N LEU A 34 9.44 -20.12 12.92
CA LEU A 34 10.19 -20.43 11.72
C LEU A 34 11.06 -21.67 11.90
N THR A 35 11.13 -22.49 10.86
CA THR A 35 12.16 -23.54 10.76
C THR A 35 13.52 -22.91 10.48
N GLU A 36 14.61 -23.62 10.80
CA GLU A 36 15.98 -23.16 10.52
C GLU A 36 16.22 -22.83 9.04
N LYS A 37 15.59 -23.61 8.15
CA LYS A 37 15.58 -23.36 6.70
C LYS A 37 15.00 -21.98 6.38
N GLN A 38 13.86 -21.64 6.96
CA GLN A 38 13.19 -20.36 6.71
C GLN A 38 13.90 -19.18 7.40
N ILE A 39 14.53 -19.41 8.56
CA ILE A 39 15.43 -18.41 9.18
C ILE A 39 16.61 -18.09 8.26
N SER A 40 17.15 -19.10 7.58
CA SER A 40 18.23 -18.93 6.61
C SER A 40 17.78 -18.15 5.38
N VAL A 41 16.57 -18.39 4.87
CA VAL A 41 15.96 -17.60 3.78
C VAL A 41 15.89 -16.12 4.14
N VAL A 42 15.34 -15.76 5.31
CA VAL A 42 15.27 -14.36 5.78
C VAL A 42 16.67 -13.76 5.94
N SER A 43 17.61 -14.54 6.48
CA SER A 43 18.99 -14.06 6.67
C SER A 43 19.68 -13.77 5.33
N ASN A 44 19.47 -14.60 4.32
CA ASN A 44 20.02 -14.41 2.97
C ASN A 44 19.37 -13.22 2.27
N PHE A 45 18.06 -13.07 2.42
CA PHE A 45 17.34 -11.89 1.92
C PHE A 45 17.95 -10.59 2.45
N ILE A 46 18.19 -10.47 3.76
CA ILE A 46 18.81 -9.26 4.34
C ILE A 46 20.22 -9.00 3.79
N LYS A 47 21.02 -10.07 3.61
CA LYS A 47 22.38 -9.95 3.05
C LYS A 47 22.39 -9.48 1.60
N ASN A 48 21.40 -9.91 0.82
CA ASN A 48 21.35 -9.67 -0.63
C ASN A 48 20.68 -8.33 -1.00
N ILE A 49 19.96 -7.70 -0.08
CA ILE A 49 19.35 -6.38 -0.33
C ILE A 49 20.35 -5.24 -0.11
N ASP A 50 20.45 -4.34 -1.08
CA ASP A 50 21.16 -3.07 -0.93
C ASP A 50 20.34 -2.12 -0.05
N THR A 51 20.57 -2.19 1.28
CA THR A 51 19.82 -1.42 2.29
C THR A 51 19.89 0.09 2.08
N SER A 52 20.91 0.61 1.38
CA SER A 52 21.04 2.03 1.05
C SER A 52 19.93 2.49 0.10
N LYS A 53 19.53 1.59 -0.81
CA LYS A 53 18.46 1.77 -1.81
C LYS A 53 17.10 1.28 -1.31
N VAL A 54 16.98 0.74 -0.10
CA VAL A 54 15.68 0.37 0.49
C VAL A 54 15.07 1.56 1.22
N GLU A 55 13.86 1.94 0.78
CA GLU A 55 12.99 2.88 1.46
C GLU A 55 12.26 2.17 2.60
N SER A 56 11.58 1.07 2.27
CA SER A 56 10.87 0.27 3.25
C SER A 56 10.75 -1.20 2.88
N ILE A 57 10.46 -2.03 3.88
CA ILE A 57 10.02 -3.42 3.74
C ILE A 57 8.58 -3.51 4.24
N GLN A 58 7.75 -4.20 3.47
CA GLN A 58 6.38 -4.54 3.80
C GLN A 58 6.28 -6.04 4.06
N ILE A 59 5.49 -6.42 5.05
CA ILE A 59 5.39 -7.79 5.55
C ILE A 59 3.92 -8.18 5.56
N TYR A 60 3.54 -9.13 4.71
CA TYR A 60 2.16 -9.60 4.59
C TYR A 60 2.06 -11.07 4.96
N GLY A 61 1.34 -11.37 6.04
CA GLY A 61 1.12 -12.74 6.50
C GLY A 61 -0.17 -13.33 5.95
N TYR A 62 -0.15 -14.62 5.63
CA TYR A 62 -1.27 -15.36 5.08
C TYR A 62 -1.45 -16.70 5.81
N CYS A 63 -2.68 -17.19 5.81
CA CYS A 63 -3.03 -18.55 6.23
C CYS A 63 -3.66 -19.33 5.07
N ASP A 64 -3.70 -20.65 5.22
CA ASP A 64 -4.49 -21.48 4.32
C ASP A 64 -6.00 -21.33 4.58
N ASP A 65 -6.84 -21.98 3.76
CA ASP A 65 -8.29 -21.80 3.73
C ASP A 65 -9.04 -22.32 4.97
N ARG A 66 -8.35 -23.01 5.90
CA ARG A 66 -8.97 -23.70 7.04
C ARG A 66 -9.05 -22.82 8.28
N GLY A 67 -10.06 -23.06 9.12
CA GLY A 67 -10.31 -22.29 10.35
C GLY A 67 -11.15 -21.04 10.10
N ASN A 68 -11.61 -20.41 11.18
CA ASN A 68 -12.45 -19.20 11.08
C ASN A 68 -11.62 -17.94 10.76
N ASP A 69 -12.29 -16.89 10.28
CA ASP A 69 -11.66 -15.66 9.80
C ASP A 69 -10.88 -14.94 10.90
N GLU A 70 -11.45 -14.82 12.11
CA GLU A 70 -10.83 -14.12 13.23
C GLU A 70 -9.52 -14.82 13.67
N TYR A 71 -9.58 -16.13 13.82
CA TYR A 71 -8.43 -16.95 14.15
C TYR A 71 -7.32 -16.82 13.09
N ASN A 72 -7.67 -16.92 11.80
CA ASN A 72 -6.69 -16.80 10.72
C ASN A 72 -6.10 -15.39 10.63
N PHE A 73 -6.90 -14.37 10.91
CA PHE A 73 -6.41 -13.00 10.99
C PHE A 73 -5.37 -12.86 12.12
N ARG A 74 -5.62 -13.42 13.30
CA ARG A 74 -4.64 -13.44 14.40
C ARG A 74 -3.38 -14.24 14.04
N LEU A 75 -3.52 -15.44 13.48
CA LEU A 75 -2.39 -16.29 13.09
C LEU A 75 -1.50 -15.63 12.04
N SER A 76 -2.10 -15.04 11.00
CA SER A 76 -1.36 -14.31 9.96
C SER A 76 -0.65 -13.06 10.51
N ASN A 77 -1.25 -12.35 11.47
CA ASN A 77 -0.58 -11.24 12.17
C ASN A 77 0.62 -11.74 12.99
N ASN A 78 0.48 -12.85 13.70
CA ASN A 78 1.59 -13.45 14.46
C ASN A 78 2.76 -13.84 13.55
N ARG A 79 2.48 -14.46 12.39
CA ARG A 79 3.51 -14.78 11.38
C ARG A 79 4.25 -13.54 10.90
N ALA A 80 3.51 -12.48 10.59
CA ALA A 80 4.09 -11.22 10.15
C ALA A 80 5.01 -10.65 11.25
N ASN A 81 4.54 -10.60 12.51
CA ASN A 81 5.33 -10.19 13.68
C ASN A 81 6.61 -11.02 13.86
N THR A 82 6.54 -12.34 13.68
CA THR A 82 7.73 -13.21 13.74
C THR A 82 8.81 -12.76 12.74
N ILE A 83 8.42 -12.45 11.49
CA ILE A 83 9.38 -11.98 10.50
C ILE A 83 9.92 -10.60 10.85
N GLN A 84 9.08 -9.66 11.30
CA GLN A 84 9.53 -8.35 11.76
C GLN A 84 10.61 -8.48 12.85
N ASN A 85 10.32 -9.26 13.88
CA ASN A 85 11.25 -9.48 14.99
C ASN A 85 12.57 -10.09 14.51
N LEU A 86 12.51 -11.03 13.56
CA LEU A 86 13.71 -11.61 12.97
C LEU A 86 14.52 -10.59 12.14
N LEU A 87 13.87 -9.77 11.31
CA LEU A 87 14.54 -8.72 10.54
C LEU A 87 15.28 -7.74 11.46
N VAL A 88 14.63 -7.28 12.53
CA VAL A 88 15.24 -6.39 13.54
C VAL A 88 16.40 -7.08 14.26
N LYS A 89 16.20 -8.33 14.70
CA LYS A 89 17.26 -9.12 15.35
C LYS A 89 18.49 -9.31 14.46
N LYS A 90 18.29 -9.35 13.14
CA LYS A 90 19.36 -9.45 12.13
C LYS A 90 19.92 -8.08 11.71
N GLY A 91 19.55 -6.99 12.39
CA GLY A 91 20.12 -5.66 12.21
C GLY A 91 19.42 -4.80 11.16
N PHE A 92 18.28 -5.23 10.62
CA PHE A 92 17.51 -4.37 9.73
C PHE A 92 16.88 -3.21 10.52
N ASN A 93 16.95 -2.01 9.97
CA ASN A 93 16.44 -0.82 10.66
C ASN A 93 14.91 -0.87 10.80
N GLN A 94 14.42 -0.93 12.05
CA GLN A 94 12.99 -0.96 12.37
C GLN A 94 12.20 0.18 11.74
N SER A 95 12.79 1.37 11.58
CA SER A 95 12.08 2.52 10.99
C SER A 95 11.79 2.34 9.49
N LYS A 96 12.47 1.40 8.82
CA LYS A 96 12.22 1.01 7.43
C LYS A 96 11.22 -0.14 7.33
N ILE A 97 10.75 -0.72 8.43
CA ILE A 97 9.67 -1.71 8.40
C ILE A 97 8.36 -0.96 8.58
N VAL A 98 7.63 -0.77 7.47
CA VAL A 98 6.54 0.23 7.42
C VAL A 98 5.15 -0.42 7.44
N ILE A 99 5.05 -1.71 7.09
CA ILE A 99 3.74 -2.38 6.99
C ILE A 99 3.88 -3.80 7.49
N LEU A 100 3.03 -4.14 8.44
CA LEU A 100 2.90 -5.44 9.02
C LEU A 100 1.42 -5.77 9.05
N GLU A 101 0.99 -6.73 8.25
CA GLU A 101 -0.44 -7.03 8.14
C GLU A 101 -0.69 -8.51 7.92
N GLY A 102 -1.44 -9.11 8.85
CA GLY A 102 -2.09 -10.39 8.65
C GLY A 102 -3.28 -10.25 7.71
N LYS A 103 -3.27 -11.00 6.61
CA LYS A 103 -4.33 -11.02 5.59
C LYS A 103 -5.41 -12.07 5.87
N GLY A 104 -5.27 -12.86 6.93
CA GLY A 104 -6.17 -13.97 7.21
C GLY A 104 -5.96 -15.14 6.24
N ARG A 105 -7.03 -15.92 6.04
CA ARG A 105 -7.00 -17.08 5.14
C ARG A 105 -7.08 -16.67 3.69
N VAL A 106 -6.34 -17.37 2.83
CA VAL A 106 -6.52 -17.30 1.39
C VAL A 106 -7.62 -18.29 1.00
N VAL A 107 -8.74 -17.78 0.49
CA VAL A 107 -9.86 -18.63 0.04
C VAL A 107 -9.42 -19.44 -1.17
N VAL A 108 -9.63 -20.76 -1.11
CA VAL A 108 -9.32 -21.68 -2.20
C VAL A 108 -10.61 -22.32 -2.69
N LYS A 109 -10.86 -22.27 -4.00
CA LYS A 109 -11.93 -23.02 -4.67
C LYS A 109 -11.44 -24.44 -4.93
N THR A 110 -11.86 -25.37 -4.08
CA THR A 110 -11.31 -26.74 -4.01
C THR A 110 -11.50 -27.55 -5.29
N ASP A 111 -12.52 -27.21 -6.07
CA ASP A 111 -12.87 -27.78 -7.38
C ASP A 111 -11.97 -27.29 -8.53
N THR A 112 -11.33 -26.13 -8.37
CA THR A 112 -10.50 -25.51 -9.42
C THR A 112 -9.00 -25.73 -9.24
N VAL A 113 -8.57 -26.30 -8.11
CA VAL A 113 -7.15 -26.50 -7.80
C VAL A 113 -6.71 -27.93 -8.07
N GLU A 114 -5.63 -28.07 -8.83
CA GLU A 114 -5.04 -29.37 -9.17
C GLU A 114 -4.57 -30.14 -7.93
N ASN A 115 -3.93 -29.43 -6.98
CA ASN A 115 -3.49 -30.02 -5.72
C ASN A 115 -3.80 -29.08 -4.55
N LEU A 116 -4.82 -29.46 -3.77
CA LEU A 116 -5.28 -28.71 -2.60
C LEU A 116 -4.21 -28.67 -1.48
N TYR A 117 -3.50 -29.77 -1.26
CA TYR A 117 -2.48 -29.85 -0.21
C TYR A 117 -1.31 -28.89 -0.48
N GLU A 118 -0.77 -28.91 -1.70
CA GLU A 118 0.30 -28.01 -2.13
C GLU A 118 -0.15 -26.55 -2.16
N THR A 119 -1.41 -26.28 -2.55
CA THR A 119 -1.97 -24.93 -2.50
C THR A 119 -2.04 -24.41 -1.05
N ARG A 120 -2.43 -25.25 -0.10
CA ARG A 120 -2.43 -24.90 1.33
C ARG A 120 -1.03 -24.63 1.85
N LEU A 121 -0.06 -25.48 1.51
CA LEU A 121 1.36 -25.27 1.83
C LEU A 121 1.84 -23.89 1.35
N ARG A 122 1.54 -23.54 0.10
CA ARG A 122 1.90 -22.25 -0.49
C ARG A 122 1.19 -21.06 0.15
N ASN A 123 -0.01 -21.25 0.70
CA ASN A 123 -0.78 -20.18 1.36
C ASN A 123 -0.39 -19.93 2.81
N ARG A 124 0.30 -20.87 3.46
CA ARG A 124 0.90 -20.64 4.78
C ARG A 124 2.22 -19.90 4.63
N ARG A 125 2.14 -18.58 4.40
CA ARG A 125 3.32 -17.78 4.06
C ARG A 125 3.32 -16.38 4.64
N VAL A 126 4.49 -15.74 4.60
CA VAL A 126 4.68 -14.31 4.70
C VAL A 126 5.44 -13.82 3.48
N ASP A 127 4.93 -12.78 2.83
CA ASP A 127 5.57 -12.14 1.68
C ASP A 127 6.26 -10.84 2.14
N LEU A 128 7.55 -10.71 1.81
CA LEU A 128 8.36 -9.52 2.03
C LEU A 128 8.50 -8.74 0.74
N ILE A 129 8.00 -7.50 0.73
CA ILE A 129 8.07 -6.62 -0.44
C ILE A 129 9.04 -5.49 -0.16
N VAL A 130 10.13 -5.43 -0.92
CA VAL A 130 11.10 -4.33 -0.83
C VAL A 130 10.63 -3.14 -1.67
N VAL A 131 10.47 -2.00 -1.02
CA VAL A 131 10.27 -0.71 -1.67
C VAL A 131 11.61 -0.02 -1.81
N LYS A 132 12.05 0.20 -3.05
CA LYS A 132 13.30 0.91 -3.33
C LYS A 132 13.12 2.43 -3.20
N LYS A 133 14.18 3.15 -2.84
CA LYS A 133 14.25 4.60 -2.62
C LYS A 133 13.93 5.48 -3.84
N ASN A 134 13.65 4.93 -5.01
CA ASN A 134 13.26 5.70 -6.19
C ASN A 134 12.23 4.93 -7.01
N SER A 135 10.99 4.84 -6.53
CA SER A 135 9.86 4.34 -7.34
C SER A 135 8.57 5.15 -7.19
N PHE A 136 8.63 6.31 -6.54
CA PHE A 136 7.57 7.32 -6.61
C PHE A 136 8.18 8.56 -7.26
N GLY A 137 8.27 8.49 -8.59
CA GLY A 137 8.61 9.64 -9.39
C GLY A 137 7.51 10.70 -9.27
N LYS A 138 7.92 11.96 -9.30
CA LYS A 138 7.08 13.17 -9.29
C LYS A 138 6.62 13.61 -7.90
N GLY A 139 7.46 14.42 -7.26
CA GLY A 139 7.03 15.26 -6.14
C GLY A 139 5.78 16.06 -6.48
N VAL A 140 5.07 16.51 -5.44
CA VAL A 140 3.82 17.29 -5.46
C VAL A 140 3.71 18.30 -6.61
N TYR A 141 4.82 18.94 -7.00
CA TYR A 141 4.91 19.95 -8.06
C TYR A 141 4.47 19.48 -9.45
N THR A 142 4.45 18.17 -9.70
CA THR A 142 4.11 17.63 -11.03
C THR A 142 2.61 17.32 -11.21
N SER A 143 1.83 17.40 -10.11
CA SER A 143 0.41 17.07 -10.08
C SER A 143 -0.51 18.30 -10.14
N PHE A 144 -0.01 19.48 -9.76
CA PHE A 144 -0.67 20.76 -10.00
C PHE A 144 -0.10 21.38 -11.28
N LYS A 145 -0.45 20.81 -12.44
CA LYS A 145 -0.11 21.41 -13.74
C LYS A 145 -0.93 22.70 -13.94
N ASP A 146 -0.45 23.62 -14.77
CA ASP A 146 -1.15 24.90 -15.04
C ASP A 146 -2.53 24.72 -15.70
N ASN A 147 -2.85 23.53 -16.23
CA ASN A 147 -4.09 23.21 -16.93
C ASN A 147 -4.91 22.11 -16.23
N LEU A 148 -5.21 22.27 -14.94
CA LEU A 148 -6.15 21.39 -14.25
C LEU A 148 -7.54 21.46 -14.90
N LYS A 149 -8.28 20.35 -14.86
CA LYS A 149 -9.69 20.25 -15.26
C LYS A 149 -10.53 19.68 -14.10
N VAL A 150 -11.81 20.01 -14.11
CA VAL A 150 -12.77 19.36 -13.20
C VAL A 150 -12.75 17.85 -13.45
N GLY A 151 -12.65 17.07 -12.37
CA GLY A 151 -12.49 15.62 -12.40
C GLY A 151 -11.05 15.13 -12.30
N ASP A 152 -10.05 16.01 -12.47
CA ASP A 152 -8.65 15.62 -12.33
C ASP A 152 -8.35 15.11 -10.91
N LYS A 153 -7.57 14.02 -10.84
CA LYS A 153 -7.13 13.41 -9.60
C LYS A 153 -5.67 13.71 -9.33
N ILE A 154 -5.40 14.35 -8.20
CA ILE A 154 -4.07 14.66 -7.71
C ILE A 154 -3.77 13.69 -6.56
N TYR A 155 -2.93 12.69 -6.85
CA TYR A 155 -2.49 11.72 -5.86
C TYR A 155 -1.44 12.35 -4.93
N LEU A 156 -1.66 12.26 -3.62
CA LEU A 156 -0.73 12.78 -2.62
C LEU A 156 0.18 11.65 -2.12
N GLU A 157 1.01 11.14 -3.02
CA GLU A 157 1.80 9.92 -2.80
C GLU A 157 2.74 9.99 -1.58
N SER A 158 3.17 11.21 -1.20
CA SER A 158 4.04 11.44 -0.03
C SER A 158 3.28 11.71 1.29
N ILE A 159 1.95 11.65 1.27
CA ILE A 159 1.10 11.86 2.46
C ILE A 159 0.79 10.51 3.09
N LEU A 160 1.62 10.18 4.06
CA LEU A 160 1.62 8.95 4.84
C LEU A 160 1.00 9.19 6.21
N PHE A 161 0.36 8.14 6.72
CA PHE A 161 -0.23 8.09 8.05
C PHE A 161 0.42 6.98 8.87
N ASP A 162 0.37 7.11 10.19
CA ASP A 162 0.72 6.01 11.08
C ASP A 162 -0.18 4.79 10.80
N ILE A 163 0.35 3.57 10.96
CA ILE A 163 -0.37 2.32 10.66
C ILE A 163 -1.68 2.27 11.46
N GLY A 164 -2.78 2.01 10.75
CA GLY A 164 -4.13 1.93 11.33
C GLY A 164 -4.65 3.25 11.92
N SER A 165 -3.99 4.37 11.68
CA SER A 165 -4.32 5.66 12.28
C SER A 165 -4.54 6.75 11.21
N ALA A 166 -5.25 7.79 11.59
CA ALA A 166 -5.40 9.03 10.83
C ALA A 166 -4.35 10.11 11.18
N LYS A 167 -3.35 9.78 12.00
CA LYS A 167 -2.27 10.69 12.41
C LYS A 167 -1.23 10.86 11.29
N LEU A 168 -0.96 12.11 10.94
CA LEU A 168 0.04 12.49 9.94
C LEU A 168 1.46 12.40 10.51
N THR A 169 2.37 11.80 9.73
CA THR A 169 3.80 11.78 10.04
C THR A 169 4.42 13.18 9.88
N SER A 170 5.59 13.42 10.50
CA SER A 170 6.32 14.69 10.37
C SER A 170 6.71 15.01 8.92
N ASN A 171 7.09 14.00 8.13
CA ASN A 171 7.42 14.19 6.72
C ASN A 171 6.17 14.57 5.91
N SER A 172 5.04 13.93 6.17
CA SER A 172 3.78 14.24 5.48
C SER A 172 3.26 15.64 5.81
N LYS A 173 3.49 16.13 7.03
CA LYS A 173 3.24 17.54 7.37
C LYS A 173 4.07 18.50 6.51
N LYS A 174 5.38 18.25 6.34
CA LYS A 174 6.25 19.06 5.47
C LYS A 174 5.79 19.05 4.01
N GLU A 175 5.30 17.92 3.52
CA GLU A 175 4.75 17.85 2.15
C GLU A 175 3.39 18.57 2.04
N LEU A 176 2.52 18.46 3.05
CA LEU A 176 1.28 19.23 3.10
C LEU A 176 1.52 20.74 3.20
N ASP A 177 2.60 21.18 3.82
CA ASP A 177 3.01 22.60 3.83
C ASP A 177 3.27 23.11 2.41
N LYS A 178 4.01 22.33 1.59
CA LYS A 178 4.26 22.67 0.18
C LYS A 178 2.95 22.70 -0.63
N ILE A 179 2.08 21.71 -0.42
CA ILE A 179 0.75 21.65 -1.05
C ILE A 179 -0.09 22.87 -0.67
N ALA A 180 -0.11 23.24 0.61
CA ALA A 180 -0.90 24.37 1.08
C ALA A 180 -0.44 25.69 0.46
N LEU A 181 0.87 25.90 0.25
CA LEU A 181 1.39 27.07 -0.45
C LEU A 181 0.89 27.14 -1.90
N ILE A 182 0.82 26.01 -2.60
CA ILE A 182 0.27 25.94 -3.96
C ILE A 182 -1.23 26.26 -3.95
N LEU A 183 -2.00 25.63 -3.06
CA LEU A 183 -3.44 25.86 -2.95
C LEU A 183 -3.81 27.31 -2.59
N GLN A 184 -2.95 27.99 -1.82
CA GLN A 184 -3.11 29.41 -1.50
C GLN A 184 -2.90 30.34 -2.72
N LYS A 185 -2.07 29.92 -3.69
CA LYS A 185 -1.92 30.63 -4.98
C LYS A 185 -3.13 30.38 -5.89
N HIS A 186 -3.63 29.15 -5.95
CA HIS A 186 -4.78 28.79 -6.79
C HIS A 186 -6.12 28.94 -6.05
N ARG A 187 -6.52 30.19 -5.73
CA ARG A 187 -7.69 30.51 -4.89
C ARG A 187 -9.07 30.17 -5.47
N SER A 188 -9.18 29.89 -6.76
CA SER A 188 -10.44 29.48 -7.40
C SER A 188 -10.69 27.97 -7.39
N LEU A 189 -9.64 27.16 -7.18
CA LEU A 189 -9.70 25.70 -7.21
C LEU A 189 -10.55 25.11 -6.06
N ASN A 190 -11.65 24.43 -6.35
CA ASN A 190 -12.35 23.61 -5.37
C ASN A 190 -12.00 22.14 -5.58
N PHE A 191 -11.92 21.39 -4.48
CA PHE A 191 -11.57 19.97 -4.54
C PHE A 191 -12.18 19.17 -3.39
N GLU A 192 -12.35 17.87 -3.63
CA GLU A 192 -12.75 16.86 -2.66
C GLU A 192 -11.54 16.02 -2.24
N ILE A 193 -11.32 15.91 -0.94
CA ILE A 193 -10.25 15.11 -0.35
C ILE A 193 -10.78 13.70 -0.12
N ARG A 194 -10.24 12.71 -0.82
CA ARG A 194 -10.66 11.31 -0.68
C ARG A 194 -9.62 10.51 0.07
N GLY A 195 -10.02 9.92 1.18
CA GLY A 195 -9.19 8.98 1.92
C GLY A 195 -9.48 7.55 1.52
N HIS A 196 -8.42 6.74 1.44
CA HIS A 196 -8.50 5.33 1.09
C HIS A 196 -7.77 4.49 2.14
N VAL A 197 -8.25 3.26 2.32
CA VAL A 197 -7.57 2.23 3.11
C VAL A 197 -7.33 1.03 2.23
N CYS A 198 -6.23 0.33 2.49
CA CYS A 198 -6.02 -0.98 1.91
C CYS A 198 -6.64 -2.05 2.83
N CYS A 199 -6.87 -3.24 2.26
CA CYS A 199 -6.87 -4.53 2.98
C CYS A 199 -7.97 -4.75 4.04
N THR A 200 -8.94 -3.86 4.10
CA THR A 200 -10.18 -4.14 4.82
C THR A 200 -10.90 -5.29 4.09
N PRO A 201 -11.40 -6.32 4.80
CA PRO A 201 -12.23 -7.36 4.20
C PRO A 201 -13.42 -6.76 3.43
N GLU A 202 -13.82 -7.36 2.31
CA GLU A 202 -14.89 -6.84 1.45
C GLU A 202 -16.24 -6.67 2.17
N ILE A 203 -16.46 -7.45 3.23
CA ILE A 203 -17.65 -7.35 4.11
C ILE A 203 -17.72 -6.03 4.89
N TYR A 204 -16.64 -5.27 4.96
CA TYR A 204 -16.56 -4.02 5.69
C TYR A 204 -16.32 -2.84 4.74
N SER A 205 -17.04 -1.75 4.99
CA SER A 205 -16.98 -0.54 4.17
C SER A 205 -15.72 0.32 4.39
N ASP A 206 -15.03 0.15 5.53
CA ASP A 206 -13.83 0.90 5.90
C ASP A 206 -13.01 0.15 6.96
N GLY A 207 -11.79 0.61 7.18
CA GLY A 207 -10.88 0.14 8.23
C GLY A 207 -11.21 0.73 9.59
N ILE A 208 -10.77 0.04 10.65
CA ILE A 208 -10.86 0.53 12.02
C ILE A 208 -9.72 1.52 12.26
N ASP A 209 -10.06 2.71 12.76
CA ASP A 209 -9.08 3.66 13.25
C ASP A 209 -8.63 3.24 14.64
N ARG A 210 -7.33 2.99 14.79
CA ARG A 210 -6.72 2.54 16.04
C ARG A 210 -6.91 3.56 17.17
N ASP A 211 -6.99 4.84 16.85
CA ASP A 211 -7.03 5.90 17.84
C ASP A 211 -8.47 6.14 18.31
N THR A 212 -9.44 6.19 17.38
CA THR A 212 -10.86 6.40 17.73
C THR A 212 -11.63 5.11 18.01
N LYS A 213 -11.08 3.96 17.63
CA LYS A 213 -11.73 2.63 17.64
C LYS A 213 -12.95 2.49 16.73
N GLU A 214 -13.22 3.49 15.90
CA GLU A 214 -14.34 3.48 14.96
C GLU A 214 -13.95 2.91 13.60
N ARG A 215 -14.90 2.29 12.90
CA ARG A 215 -14.73 1.82 11.51
C ARG A 215 -14.87 2.95 10.50
N ARG A 216 -13.99 3.95 10.59
CA ARG A 216 -13.98 5.17 9.77
C ARG A 216 -12.57 5.65 9.42
N LEU A 217 -11.60 4.74 9.31
CA LEU A 217 -10.20 5.10 9.11
C LEU A 217 -9.96 5.93 7.83
N SER A 218 -10.53 5.53 6.69
CA SER A 218 -10.36 6.29 5.44
C SER A 218 -10.97 7.68 5.56
N TRP A 219 -12.12 7.80 6.22
CA TRP A 219 -12.80 9.07 6.46
C TRP A 219 -11.99 9.97 7.41
N ASN A 220 -11.49 9.42 8.51
CA ASN A 220 -10.68 10.15 9.48
C ASN A 220 -9.37 10.66 8.85
N ARG A 221 -8.73 9.87 7.97
CA ARG A 221 -7.56 10.32 7.21
C ARG A 221 -7.86 11.53 6.34
N ALA A 222 -8.95 11.49 5.59
CA ALA A 222 -9.39 12.61 4.75
C ALA A 222 -9.71 13.85 5.61
N LYS A 223 -10.40 13.66 6.74
CA LYS A 223 -10.69 14.70 7.73
C LYS A 223 -9.42 15.34 8.30
N THR A 224 -8.41 14.54 8.65
CA THR A 224 -7.14 15.05 9.18
C THR A 224 -6.46 15.96 8.17
N VAL A 225 -6.39 15.57 6.89
CA VAL A 225 -5.81 16.40 5.83
C VAL A 225 -6.61 17.68 5.65
N PHE A 226 -7.95 17.60 5.64
CA PHE A 226 -8.83 18.76 5.56
C PHE A 226 -8.55 19.79 6.67
N HIS A 227 -8.52 19.36 7.94
CA HIS A 227 -8.23 20.25 9.05
C HIS A 227 -6.79 20.78 9.03
N TYR A 228 -5.84 19.96 8.57
CA TYR A 228 -4.46 20.42 8.40
C TYR A 228 -4.37 21.56 7.40
N LEU A 229 -5.01 21.45 6.23
CA LEU A 229 -5.02 22.51 5.21
C LEU A 229 -5.73 23.78 5.70
N ILE A 230 -6.80 23.67 6.49
CA ILE A 230 -7.44 24.81 7.16
C ILE A 230 -6.43 25.51 8.08
N SER A 231 -5.68 24.76 8.89
CA SER A 231 -4.64 25.32 9.76
C SER A 231 -3.52 26.05 8.97
N LYS A 232 -3.36 25.69 7.69
CA LYS A 232 -2.44 26.33 6.74
C LYS A 232 -3.11 27.39 5.86
N LYS A 233 -4.25 27.93 6.31
CA LYS A 233 -4.98 29.04 5.68
C LYS A 233 -5.57 28.72 4.29
N VAL A 234 -5.78 27.45 3.96
CA VAL A 234 -6.60 27.08 2.80
C VAL A 234 -8.08 27.21 3.18
N SER A 235 -8.86 27.96 2.40
CA SER A 235 -10.25 28.25 2.75
C SER A 235 -11.08 26.96 2.87
N LYS A 236 -11.88 26.86 3.95
CA LYS A 236 -12.78 25.73 4.19
C LYS A 236 -13.83 25.57 3.10
N SER A 237 -14.33 26.67 2.52
CA SER A 237 -15.45 26.67 1.57
C SER A 237 -15.16 26.00 0.21
N ARG A 238 -13.86 25.83 -0.10
CA ARG A 238 -13.36 25.24 -1.35
C ARG A 238 -12.91 23.79 -1.20
N MET A 239 -13.13 23.21 -0.02
CA MET A 239 -12.71 21.85 0.30
C MET A 239 -13.89 21.05 0.82
N THR A 240 -13.97 19.80 0.41
CA THR A 240 -14.82 18.77 1.03
C THR A 240 -13.97 17.53 1.29
N TYR A 241 -14.48 16.55 2.06
CA TYR A 241 -13.75 15.31 2.28
C TYR A 241 -14.68 14.12 2.46
N ILE A 242 -14.25 12.95 1.99
CA ILE A 242 -14.97 11.68 2.10
C ILE A 242 -14.03 10.51 2.40
N GLY A 243 -14.56 9.47 3.04
CA GLY A 243 -13.89 8.18 3.21
C GLY A 243 -14.37 7.20 2.14
N CYS A 244 -13.44 6.65 1.36
CA CYS A 244 -13.74 5.72 0.28
C CYS A 244 -13.54 4.25 0.65
N GLY A 245 -13.03 3.96 1.85
CA GLY A 245 -12.71 2.59 2.24
C GLY A 245 -11.67 1.96 1.31
N ASN A 246 -11.87 0.68 1.02
CA ASN A 246 -11.13 -0.15 0.06
C ASN A 246 -11.79 -0.21 -1.32
N ARG A 247 -12.81 0.62 -1.61
CA ARG A 247 -13.69 0.50 -2.80
C ARG A 247 -13.03 0.86 -4.13
N TYR A 248 -11.92 1.59 -4.09
CA TYR A 248 -11.23 2.08 -5.31
C TYR A 248 -9.74 1.69 -5.29
N PRO A 249 -9.43 0.38 -5.39
CA PRO A 249 -8.06 -0.08 -5.49
C PRO A 249 -7.46 0.32 -6.83
N LEU A 250 -6.19 0.74 -6.84
CA LEU A 250 -5.46 1.15 -8.03
C LEU A 250 -4.78 -0.03 -8.74
N GLY A 251 -4.79 -1.23 -8.14
CA GLY A 251 -4.09 -2.41 -8.66
C GLY A 251 -2.57 -2.30 -8.67
N LYS A 252 -2.01 -1.22 -8.11
CA LYS A 252 -0.56 -0.95 -8.00
C LYS A 252 0.05 -1.46 -6.68
N GLY A 253 -0.78 -2.08 -5.85
CA GLY A 253 -0.47 -2.63 -4.54
C GLY A 253 -0.82 -1.69 -3.40
N ASP A 254 -0.92 -2.27 -2.20
CA ASP A 254 -1.55 -1.70 -1.01
C ASP A 254 -1.08 -0.29 -0.63
N ASN A 255 0.18 0.07 -0.91
CA ASN A 255 0.71 1.41 -0.65
C ASN A 255 0.00 2.50 -1.43
N TYR A 256 -0.39 2.21 -2.67
CA TYR A 256 -1.12 3.13 -3.52
C TYR A 256 -2.59 3.21 -3.08
N ASP A 257 -3.08 2.23 -2.33
CA ASP A 257 -4.47 2.17 -1.85
C ASP A 257 -4.63 2.72 -0.43
N ARG A 258 -3.53 2.88 0.33
CA ARG A 258 -3.49 3.71 1.54
C ARG A 258 -3.09 5.14 1.21
N ARG A 259 -3.97 5.85 0.51
CA ARG A 259 -3.67 7.19 0.01
C ARG A 259 -4.71 8.20 0.45
N VAL A 260 -4.32 9.47 0.29
CA VAL A 260 -5.27 10.56 0.09
C VAL A 260 -5.07 11.12 -1.31
N GLU A 261 -6.16 11.39 -2.01
CA GLU A 261 -6.16 12.08 -3.30
C GLU A 261 -7.05 13.32 -3.24
N PHE A 262 -6.74 14.32 -4.05
CA PHE A 262 -7.68 15.40 -4.33
C PHE A 262 -8.36 15.14 -5.66
N VAL A 263 -9.67 15.33 -5.69
CA VAL A 263 -10.46 15.36 -6.93
C VAL A 263 -10.91 16.78 -7.16
N ILE A 264 -10.52 17.37 -8.29
CA ILE A 264 -10.92 18.75 -8.61
C ILE A 264 -12.42 18.80 -8.91
N THR A 265 -13.15 19.67 -8.22
CA THR A 265 -14.61 19.81 -8.35
C THR A 265 -15.02 21.13 -9.01
N LYS A 266 -14.16 22.15 -8.96
CA LYS A 266 -14.36 23.44 -9.64
C LYS A 266 -13.02 24.14 -9.86
N ILE A 267 -12.94 25.00 -10.87
CA ILE A 267 -11.80 25.89 -11.17
C ILE A 267 -12.31 27.32 -11.32
#